data_AF-A0A520M7R1-F1
#
_entry.id   AF-A0A520M7R1-F1
#
_cell.length_a   1.000
_cell.length_b   1.000
_cell.length_c   1.000
_cell.angle_alpha   90.00
_cell.angle_beta   90.00
_cell.angle_gamma   90.00
#
_symmetry.space_group_name_H-M   'P 1'
#
loop_
_entity.id
_entity.type
_entity.pdbx_description
1 polymer ?
#
loop_
_entity_poly.entity_id
_entity_poly.type
_entity_poly.pdbx_seq_one_letter_code
_entity_poly.pdbx_strand_id
1 'polypeptide(L)'
;MKKFDFIGAAKNIFEIESRVVLELSAQLNQSFVTLCEDALSCNGKLILLGIGKSGHVCQKIAATLSSTGTPSFFIHPTEAAHGDMGMIGKEDILLIFSNSGETQEIISILPALKRASKKLICVTGNNNSSIAKISDNAIEIKTSEEACTLDLAPTSSTTSAMAFGDALAVSLLQARGFTK
;
A
#
# COMPACT_ATOMS: atom_id res chain seq x y z
N MET A 1 26.84 1.07 -33.97
CA MET A 1 25.70 1.23 -33.03
C MET A 1 25.77 2.63 -32.44
N LYS A 2 24.66 3.39 -32.38
CA LYS A 2 24.64 4.64 -31.61
C LYS A 2 24.88 4.30 -30.13
N LYS A 3 25.71 5.09 -29.45
CA LYS A 3 25.92 4.96 -28.00
C LYS A 3 24.60 5.29 -27.29
N PHE A 4 24.19 4.43 -26.37
CA PHE A 4 22.96 4.64 -25.61
C PHE A 4 23.12 5.83 -24.65
N ASP A 5 22.10 6.70 -24.57
CA ASP A 5 22.08 7.84 -23.67
C ASP A 5 21.45 7.46 -22.32
N PHE A 6 22.30 6.98 -21.40
CA PHE A 6 21.87 6.57 -20.07
C PHE A 6 21.32 7.73 -19.22
N ILE A 7 21.85 8.95 -19.38
CA ILE A 7 21.39 10.11 -18.59
C ILE A 7 20.03 10.57 -19.09
N GLY A 8 19.85 10.67 -20.41
CA GLY A 8 18.55 10.98 -21.00
C GLY A 8 17.47 9.98 -20.58
N ALA A 9 17.79 8.68 -20.61
CA ALA A 9 16.88 7.63 -20.15
C ALA A 9 16.50 7.78 -18.67
N ALA A 10 17.47 8.01 -17.78
CA ALA A 10 17.21 8.19 -16.35
C ALA A 10 16.36 9.43 -16.05
N LYS A 11 16.62 10.56 -16.72
CA LYS A 11 15.80 11.77 -16.58
C LYS A 11 14.36 11.54 -16.98
N ASN A 12 14.14 10.87 -18.11
CA ASN A 12 12.80 10.51 -18.57
C ASN A 12 12.07 9.62 -17.55
N ILE A 13 12.75 8.63 -16.95
CA ILE A 13 12.18 7.78 -15.90
C ILE A 13 11.77 8.62 -14.67
N PHE A 14 12.62 9.55 -14.22
CA PHE A 14 12.28 10.44 -13.10
C PHE A 14 11.10 11.35 -13.42
N GLU A 15 11.01 11.87 -14.65
CA GLU A 15 9.88 12.68 -15.10
C GLU A 15 8.57 11.87 -15.04
N ILE A 16 8.58 10.64 -15.56
CA ILE A 16 7.41 9.73 -15.50
C ILE A 16 7.00 9.47 -14.05
N GLU A 17 7.92 9.00 -13.20
CA GLU A 17 7.58 8.66 -11.82
C GLU A 17 7.12 9.89 -11.03
N SER A 18 7.75 11.05 -11.23
CA SER A 18 7.37 12.30 -10.55
C SER A 18 5.94 12.73 -10.91
N ARG A 19 5.54 12.57 -12.17
CA ARG A 19 4.19 12.89 -12.63
C ARG A 19 3.17 11.96 -12.01
N VAL A 20 3.43 10.66 -12.01
CA VAL A 20 2.52 9.68 -11.39
C VAL A 20 2.36 9.94 -9.88
N VAL A 21 3.45 10.25 -9.16
CA VAL A 21 3.36 10.62 -7.74
C VAL A 21 2.52 11.87 -7.54
N LEU A 22 2.68 12.88 -8.40
CA LEU A 22 1.88 14.10 -8.33
C LEU A 22 0.38 13.83 -8.58
N GLU A 23 0.05 12.92 -9.49
CA GLU A 23 -1.34 12.53 -9.78
C GLU A 23 -2.07 11.96 -8.56
N LEU A 24 -1.36 11.38 -7.59
CA LEU A 24 -1.96 10.83 -6.36
C LEU A 24 -2.74 11.88 -5.57
N SER A 25 -2.30 13.14 -5.54
CA SER A 25 -2.98 14.18 -4.75
C SER A 25 -4.42 14.40 -5.22
N ALA A 26 -4.69 14.23 -6.52
CA ALA A 26 -6.03 14.38 -7.08
C ALA A 26 -6.92 13.14 -6.87
N GLN A 27 -6.33 12.00 -6.48
CA GLN A 27 -7.04 10.74 -6.28
C GLN A 27 -7.50 10.55 -4.83
N LEU A 28 -6.85 11.23 -3.88
CA LEU A 28 -7.23 11.19 -2.47
C LEU A 28 -8.63 11.77 -2.27
N ASN A 29 -9.46 11.02 -1.54
CA ASN A 29 -10.84 11.35 -1.27
C ASN A 29 -11.25 10.81 0.12
N GLN A 30 -12.55 10.73 0.39
CA GLN A 30 -13.08 10.27 1.67
C GLN A 30 -12.54 8.89 2.11
N SER A 31 -12.24 7.98 1.17
CA SER A 31 -11.66 6.65 1.50
C SER A 31 -10.30 6.77 2.22
N PHE A 32 -9.47 7.75 1.87
CA PHE A 32 -8.21 8.02 2.54
C PHE A 32 -8.41 8.61 3.93
N VAL A 33 -9.39 9.51 4.08
CA VAL A 33 -9.78 10.08 5.39
C VAL A 33 -10.25 8.97 6.32
N THR A 34 -11.13 8.09 5.85
CA THR A 34 -11.62 6.94 6.61
C THR A 34 -10.48 6.02 7.05
N LEU A 35 -9.49 5.76 6.18
CA LEU A 35 -8.28 5.00 6.55
C LEU A 35 -7.51 5.70 7.68
N CYS A 36 -7.35 7.02 7.62
CA CYS A 36 -6.63 7.76 8.65
C CYS A 36 -7.37 7.70 10.00
N GLU A 37 -8.68 7.91 10.01
CA GLU A 37 -9.52 7.83 11.21
C GLU A 37 -9.54 6.42 11.82
N ASP A 38 -9.62 5.40 10.97
CA ASP A 38 -9.54 3.99 11.37
C ASP A 38 -8.19 3.67 11.99
N ALA A 39 -7.09 4.15 11.41
CA ALA A 39 -5.76 3.97 11.94
C ALA A 39 -5.53 4.73 13.26
N LEU A 40 -6.11 5.93 13.44
CA LEU A 40 -6.02 6.70 14.69
C LEU A 40 -6.82 6.07 15.83
N SER A 41 -7.96 5.45 15.53
CA SER A 41 -8.83 4.78 16.50
C SER A 41 -8.50 3.30 16.72
N CYS A 42 -7.46 2.79 16.05
CA CYS A 42 -7.03 1.41 16.17
C CYS A 42 -6.39 1.14 17.55
N ASN A 43 -6.98 0.21 18.31
CA ASN A 43 -6.46 -0.25 19.60
C ASN A 43 -5.46 -1.41 19.46
N GLY A 44 -5.36 -1.99 18.26
CA GLY A 44 -4.41 -3.03 17.92
C GLY A 44 -3.22 -2.47 17.13
N LYS A 45 -2.97 -3.06 15.97
CA LYS A 45 -1.89 -2.72 15.04
C LYS A 45 -2.45 -2.53 13.63
N LEU A 46 -1.82 -1.65 12.87
CA LEU A 46 -2.03 -1.55 11.43
C LEU A 46 -1.06 -2.51 10.74
N ILE A 47 -1.55 -3.67 10.32
CA ILE A 47 -0.75 -4.75 9.75
C ILE A 47 -0.76 -4.65 8.23
N LEU A 48 0.41 -4.59 7.61
CA LEU A 48 0.55 -4.44 6.17
C LEU A 48 0.78 -5.80 5.49
N LEU A 49 0.12 -6.00 4.35
CA LEU A 49 0.26 -7.20 3.53
C LEU A 49 0.48 -6.83 2.07
N GLY A 50 1.28 -7.62 1.36
CA GLY A 50 1.56 -7.47 -0.06
C GLY A 50 2.47 -8.57 -0.58
N ILE A 51 2.36 -8.91 -1.86
CA ILE A 51 3.20 -9.91 -2.54
C ILE A 51 4.27 -9.21 -3.40
N GLY A 52 5.44 -9.84 -3.50
CA GLY A 52 6.50 -9.41 -4.41
C GLY A 52 6.98 -7.99 -4.11
N LYS A 53 7.02 -7.13 -5.13
CA LYS A 53 7.49 -5.74 -4.98
C LYS A 53 6.58 -4.91 -4.09
N SER A 54 5.26 -5.13 -4.14
CA SER A 54 4.33 -4.53 -3.18
C SER A 54 4.65 -4.96 -1.75
N GLY A 55 5.05 -6.22 -1.53
CA GLY A 55 5.50 -6.71 -0.23
C GLY A 55 6.71 -5.95 0.34
N HIS A 56 7.73 -5.68 -0.49
CA HIS A 56 8.88 -4.87 -0.07
C HIS A 56 8.50 -3.43 0.27
N VAL A 57 7.61 -2.82 -0.51
CA VAL A 57 7.07 -1.48 -0.21
C VAL A 57 6.31 -1.51 1.12
N CYS A 58 5.44 -2.51 1.35
CA CYS A 58 4.73 -2.68 2.61
C CYS A 58 5.67 -2.80 3.82
N GLN A 59 6.81 -3.50 3.69
CA GLN A 59 7.81 -3.57 4.77
C GLN A 59 8.34 -2.19 5.15
N LYS A 60 8.70 -1.36 4.16
CA LYS A 60 9.17 0.01 4.38
C LYS A 60 8.07 0.87 5.02
N ILE A 61 6.84 0.81 4.49
CA ILE A 61 5.71 1.59 5.02
C ILE A 61 5.42 1.18 6.47
N ALA A 62 5.41 -0.12 6.78
CA ALA A 62 5.22 -0.61 8.14
C ALA A 62 6.31 -0.13 9.11
N ALA A 63 7.56 -0.08 8.66
CA ALA A 63 8.65 0.48 9.48
C ALA A 63 8.47 1.99 9.71
N THR A 64 8.05 2.72 8.67
CA THR A 64 7.81 4.18 8.74
C THR A 64 6.67 4.48 9.72
N LEU A 65 5.52 3.85 9.55
CA LEU A 65 4.35 3.99 10.43
C LEU A 65 4.71 3.73 11.91
N SER A 66 5.45 2.64 12.16
CA SER A 66 5.89 2.27 13.51
C SER A 66 6.81 3.33 14.12
N SER A 67 7.76 3.85 13.33
CA SER A 67 8.66 4.93 13.76
C SER A 67 7.95 6.29 13.97
N THR A 68 6.78 6.48 13.37
CA THR A 68 5.97 7.70 13.48
C THR A 68 4.76 7.53 14.42
N GLY A 69 4.79 6.53 15.30
CA GLY A 69 3.81 6.37 16.38
C GLY A 69 2.51 5.64 16.01
N THR A 70 2.44 4.99 14.85
CA THR A 70 1.36 4.05 14.50
C THR A 70 1.89 2.63 14.61
N PRO A 71 1.53 1.83 15.64
CA PRO A 71 2.01 0.46 15.78
C PRO A 71 1.69 -0.39 14.54
N SER A 72 2.72 -0.84 13.82
CA SER A 72 2.57 -1.56 12.56
C SER A 72 3.71 -2.53 12.29
N PHE A 73 3.42 -3.58 11.53
CA PHE A 73 4.40 -4.53 11.02
C PHE A 73 3.88 -5.16 9.72
N PHE A 74 4.76 -5.86 9.00
CA PHE A 74 4.43 -6.52 7.74
C PHE A 74 4.27 -8.03 7.96
N ILE A 75 3.26 -8.62 7.30
CA ILE A 75 3.11 -10.07 7.15
C ILE A 75 3.06 -10.41 5.66
N HIS A 76 3.89 -11.36 5.23
CA HIS A 76 3.82 -11.86 3.87
C HIS A 76 2.59 -12.79 3.72
N PRO A 77 1.72 -12.62 2.71
CA PRO A 77 0.48 -13.41 2.60
C PRO A 77 0.70 -14.92 2.57
N THR A 78 1.79 -15.41 1.95
CA THR A 78 2.14 -16.84 1.97
C THR A 78 2.43 -17.33 3.39
N GLU A 79 3.14 -16.56 4.22
CA GLU A 79 3.41 -16.95 5.61
C GLU A 79 2.12 -16.89 6.44
N ALA A 80 1.24 -15.91 6.18
CA ALA A 80 -0.08 -15.85 6.80
C ALA A 80 -0.90 -17.11 6.50
N ALA A 81 -0.84 -17.63 5.26
CA ALA A 81 -1.49 -18.87 4.86
C ALA A 81 -0.93 -20.11 5.58
N HIS A 82 0.32 -20.04 6.05
CA HIS A 82 1.06 -21.16 6.65
C HIS A 82 1.26 -21.05 8.16
N GLY A 83 0.63 -20.08 8.84
CA GLY A 83 0.59 -20.04 10.31
C GLY A 83 0.60 -18.63 10.90
N ASP A 84 1.16 -17.65 10.20
CA ASP A 84 1.34 -16.29 10.71
C ASP A 84 0.01 -15.52 10.83
N MET A 85 -1.10 -16.10 10.39
CA MET A 85 -2.45 -15.62 10.71
C MET A 85 -2.65 -15.44 12.23
N GLY A 86 -1.96 -16.24 13.05
CA GLY A 86 -1.99 -16.12 14.51
C GLY A 86 -1.40 -14.81 15.05
N MET A 87 -0.63 -14.07 14.24
CA MET A 87 -0.13 -12.74 14.58
C MET A 87 -1.18 -11.64 14.43
N ILE A 88 -2.31 -11.92 13.75
CA ILE A 88 -3.39 -10.97 13.52
C ILE A 88 -4.43 -11.11 14.63
N GLY A 89 -4.60 -10.06 15.41
CA GLY A 89 -5.58 -9.93 16.48
C GLY A 89 -6.91 -9.31 16.05
N LYS A 90 -7.94 -9.52 16.87
CA LYS A 90 -9.31 -9.03 16.63
C LYS A 90 -9.45 -7.50 16.64
N GLU A 91 -8.50 -6.78 17.22
CA GLU A 91 -8.47 -5.32 17.23
C GLU A 91 -7.55 -4.72 16.14
N ASP A 92 -6.86 -5.57 15.39
CA ASP A 92 -5.93 -5.14 14.34
C ASP A 92 -6.67 -4.78 13.05
N ILE A 93 -6.08 -3.86 12.29
CA ILE A 93 -6.55 -3.46 10.97
C ILE A 93 -5.55 -3.98 9.95
N LEU A 94 -6.06 -4.65 8.91
CA LEU A 94 -5.24 -5.07 7.79
C LEU A 94 -5.25 -4.01 6.70
N LEU A 95 -4.06 -3.67 6.20
CA LEU A 95 -3.87 -2.80 5.05
C LEU A 95 -3.15 -3.58 3.94
N ILE A 96 -3.93 -4.00 2.95
CA ILE A 96 -3.46 -4.84 1.84
C ILE A 96 -3.08 -3.96 0.65
N PHE A 97 -1.86 -4.12 0.14
CA PHE A 97 -1.43 -3.52 -1.13
C PHE A 97 -1.41 -4.56 -2.25
N SER A 98 -2.22 -4.34 -3.28
CA SER A 98 -2.21 -5.13 -4.51
C SER A 98 -2.63 -4.23 -5.66
N ASN A 99 -1.70 -3.95 -6.59
CA ASN A 99 -1.97 -3.00 -7.69
C ASN A 99 -3.13 -3.47 -8.60
N SER A 100 -3.18 -4.77 -8.93
CA SER A 100 -4.30 -5.33 -9.72
C SER A 100 -5.54 -5.56 -8.88
N GLY A 101 -5.38 -5.79 -7.57
CA GLY A 101 -6.42 -6.29 -6.68
C GLY A 101 -6.85 -7.73 -6.98
N GLU A 102 -6.09 -8.45 -7.82
CA GLU A 102 -6.39 -9.81 -8.30
C GLU A 102 -5.31 -10.84 -7.91
N THR A 103 -4.44 -10.51 -6.95
CA THR A 103 -3.35 -11.38 -6.49
C THR A 103 -3.91 -12.63 -5.81
N GLN A 104 -3.71 -13.81 -6.42
CA GLN A 104 -4.34 -15.07 -6.01
C GLN A 104 -3.92 -15.53 -4.62
N GLU A 105 -2.65 -15.34 -4.25
CA GLU A 105 -2.12 -15.66 -2.93
C GLU A 105 -2.87 -14.90 -1.83
N ILE A 106 -3.26 -13.65 -2.10
CA ILE A 106 -4.07 -12.85 -1.17
C ILE A 106 -5.54 -13.30 -1.21
N ILE A 107 -6.13 -13.45 -2.41
CA ILE A 107 -7.54 -13.82 -2.59
C ILE A 107 -7.84 -15.14 -1.88
N SER A 108 -6.96 -16.14 -2.00
CA SER A 108 -7.14 -17.47 -1.41
C SER A 108 -7.31 -17.44 0.11
N ILE A 109 -6.68 -16.48 0.81
CA ILE A 109 -6.77 -16.33 2.27
C ILE A 109 -7.65 -15.17 2.72
N LEU A 110 -8.18 -14.38 1.78
CA LEU A 110 -8.92 -13.15 2.06
C LEU A 110 -10.12 -13.36 3.00
N PRO A 111 -10.93 -14.43 2.88
CA PRO A 111 -12.01 -14.69 3.83
C PRO A 111 -11.52 -14.96 5.27
N ALA A 112 -10.34 -15.57 5.42
CA ALA A 112 -9.74 -15.81 6.73
C ALA A 112 -9.20 -14.51 7.33
N LEU A 113 -8.49 -13.70 6.53
CA LEU A 113 -8.00 -12.37 6.92
C LEU A 113 -9.15 -11.46 7.42
N LYS A 114 -10.27 -11.44 6.70
CA LYS A 114 -11.45 -10.66 7.08
C LYS A 114 -12.07 -11.11 8.41
N ARG A 115 -12.02 -12.40 8.73
CA ARG A 115 -12.51 -12.91 10.04
C ARG A 115 -11.51 -12.71 11.18
N ALA A 116 -10.21 -12.67 10.88
CA ALA A 116 -9.15 -12.57 11.88
C ALA A 116 -9.01 -11.15 12.44
N SER A 117 -9.25 -10.14 11.60
CA SER A 117 -9.04 -8.72 11.90
C SER A 117 -10.32 -7.95 12.22
N LYS A 118 -10.17 -6.73 12.74
CA LYS A 118 -11.27 -5.78 12.99
C LYS A 118 -11.81 -5.20 11.70
N LYS A 119 -10.91 -4.81 10.81
CA LYS A 119 -11.18 -4.21 9.50
C LYS A 119 -10.14 -4.68 8.50
N LEU A 120 -10.57 -4.85 7.26
CA LEU A 120 -9.72 -5.13 6.12
C LEU A 120 -9.85 -3.99 5.11
N ILE A 121 -8.75 -3.28 4.90
CA ILE A 121 -8.66 -2.15 3.99
C ILE A 121 -7.68 -2.53 2.87
N CYS A 122 -7.95 -2.11 1.64
CA CYS A 122 -7.02 -2.32 0.53
C CYS A 122 -6.62 -1.02 -0.17
N VAL A 123 -5.40 -1.03 -0.71
CA VAL A 123 -4.85 -0.03 -1.62
C VAL A 123 -4.60 -0.73 -2.96
N THR A 124 -5.26 -0.27 -4.01
CA THR A 124 -5.28 -0.92 -5.32
C THR A 124 -5.42 0.09 -6.47
N GLY A 125 -5.01 -0.27 -7.68
CA GLY A 125 -5.26 0.52 -8.88
C GLY A 125 -6.67 0.33 -9.45
N ASN A 126 -7.46 -0.62 -8.91
CA ASN A 126 -8.79 -0.96 -9.42
C ASN A 126 -9.79 -1.23 -8.30
N ASN A 127 -10.71 -0.28 -8.06
CA ASN A 127 -11.77 -0.43 -7.06
C ASN A 127 -12.83 -1.49 -7.38
N ASN A 128 -12.86 -2.02 -8.61
CA ASN A 128 -13.76 -3.11 -9.00
C ASN A 128 -13.14 -4.51 -8.84
N SER A 129 -11.91 -4.59 -8.34
CA SER A 129 -11.17 -5.84 -8.15
C SER A 129 -11.76 -6.74 -7.06
N SER A 130 -11.40 -8.01 -7.07
CA SER A 130 -11.82 -9.01 -6.09
C SER A 130 -11.46 -8.62 -4.66
N ILE A 131 -10.23 -8.13 -4.43
CA ILE A 131 -9.80 -7.68 -3.11
C ILE A 131 -10.58 -6.43 -2.67
N ALA A 132 -10.81 -5.48 -3.56
CA ALA A 132 -11.54 -4.25 -3.26
C ALA A 132 -12.99 -4.53 -2.84
N LYS A 133 -13.69 -5.42 -3.56
CA LYS A 133 -15.09 -5.78 -3.28
C LYS A 133 -15.31 -6.43 -1.91
N ILE A 134 -14.28 -7.09 -1.37
CA ILE A 134 -14.36 -7.78 -0.07
C ILE A 134 -13.85 -6.88 1.07
N SER A 135 -13.06 -5.85 0.75
CA SER A 135 -12.54 -4.90 1.73
C SER A 135 -13.65 -4.03 2.32
N ASP A 136 -13.49 -3.65 3.59
CA ASP A 136 -14.41 -2.73 4.27
C ASP A 136 -14.23 -1.29 3.78
N ASN A 137 -13.03 -0.97 3.28
CA ASN A 137 -12.70 0.28 2.59
C ASN A 137 -11.66 -0.01 1.49
N ALA A 138 -11.79 0.64 0.33
CA ALA A 138 -10.88 0.49 -0.80
C ALA A 138 -10.37 1.87 -1.22
N ILE A 139 -9.05 2.05 -1.19
CA ILE A 139 -8.36 3.25 -1.65
C ILE A 139 -7.83 2.97 -3.05
N GLU A 140 -8.35 3.72 -4.03
CA GLU A 140 -7.87 3.65 -5.39
C GLU A 140 -6.64 4.54 -5.57
N ILE A 141 -5.52 3.95 -6.00
CA ILE A 141 -4.34 4.68 -6.48
C ILE A 141 -3.95 4.16 -7.87
N LYS A 142 -4.43 4.84 -8.91
CA LYS A 142 -4.10 4.57 -10.29
C LYS A 142 -2.73 5.12 -10.64
N THR A 143 -1.93 4.28 -11.27
CA THR A 143 -0.68 4.66 -11.93
C THR A 143 -0.98 4.84 -13.41
N SER A 144 -0.84 6.06 -13.94
CA SER A 144 -1.15 6.34 -15.35
C SER A 144 -0.12 5.77 -16.32
N GLU A 145 1.14 5.60 -15.89
CA GLU A 145 2.23 5.13 -16.73
C GLU A 145 3.32 4.45 -15.89
N GLU A 146 3.81 3.29 -16.35
CA GLU A 146 5.02 2.66 -15.83
C GLU A 146 6.26 3.19 -16.56
N ALA A 147 7.32 3.50 -15.80
CA ALA A 147 8.58 3.93 -16.38
C ALA A 147 9.33 2.77 -17.08
N CYS A 148 9.04 1.52 -16.71
CA CYS A 148 9.51 0.34 -17.43
C CYS A 148 8.66 0.12 -18.70
N THR A 149 9.18 0.50 -19.87
CA THR A 149 8.46 0.41 -21.15
C THR A 149 8.05 -1.01 -21.58
N LEU A 150 8.53 -2.04 -20.90
CA LEU A 150 8.21 -3.45 -21.18
C LEU A 150 7.25 -4.04 -20.13
N ASP A 151 6.83 -3.26 -19.13
CA ASP A 151 5.99 -3.69 -18.00
C ASP A 151 6.51 -4.95 -17.28
N LEU A 152 7.82 -5.23 -17.40
CA LEU A 152 8.45 -6.42 -16.80
C LEU A 152 8.62 -6.28 -15.28
N ALA A 153 8.71 -5.05 -14.80
CA ALA A 153 8.87 -4.73 -13.40
C ALA A 153 8.03 -3.49 -13.06
N PRO A 154 7.30 -3.51 -11.93
CA PRO A 154 6.65 -2.30 -11.45
C PRO A 154 7.73 -1.28 -11.05
N THR A 155 7.49 -0.03 -11.46
CA THR A 155 8.35 1.12 -11.24
C THR A 155 7.53 2.23 -10.60
N SER A 156 6.78 2.97 -11.42
CA SER A 156 5.87 4.03 -11.01
C SER A 156 4.84 3.55 -9.99
N SER A 157 4.26 2.35 -10.15
CA SER A 157 3.28 1.84 -9.18
C SER A 157 3.87 1.56 -7.80
N THR A 158 5.09 1.04 -7.73
CA THR A 158 5.79 0.84 -6.45
C THR A 158 6.21 2.17 -5.82
N THR A 159 6.68 3.14 -6.62
CA THR A 159 6.99 4.49 -6.14
C THR A 159 5.73 5.19 -5.61
N SER A 160 4.60 5.02 -6.29
CA SER A 160 3.31 5.58 -5.89
C SER A 160 2.81 4.99 -4.58
N ALA A 161 2.88 3.66 -4.43
CA ALA A 161 2.53 2.99 -3.17
C ALA A 161 3.43 3.44 -2.01
N MET A 162 4.73 3.62 -2.26
CA MET A 162 5.68 4.14 -1.26
C MET A 162 5.33 5.57 -0.83
N ALA A 163 5.11 6.46 -1.80
CA ALA A 163 4.74 7.86 -1.54
C ALA A 163 3.39 7.96 -0.80
N PHE A 164 2.41 7.12 -1.16
CA PHE A 164 1.15 6.98 -0.45
C PHE A 164 1.35 6.58 1.02
N GLY A 165 2.21 5.58 1.27
CA GLY A 165 2.51 5.13 2.63
C GLY A 165 3.18 6.22 3.49
N ASP A 166 4.07 7.01 2.89
CA ASP A 166 4.72 8.14 3.56
C ASP A 166 3.71 9.25 3.88
N ALA A 167 2.82 9.56 2.93
CA ALA A 167 1.73 10.51 3.15
C ALA A 167 0.80 10.05 4.29
N LEU A 168 0.43 8.77 4.33
CA LEU A 168 -0.35 8.18 5.43
C LEU A 168 0.37 8.33 6.77
N ALA A 169 1.63 7.90 6.85
CA ALA A 169 2.39 7.94 8.10
C ALA A 169 2.55 9.36 8.65
N VAL A 170 2.91 10.32 7.78
CA VAL A 170 3.09 11.72 8.18
C VAL A 170 1.76 12.39 8.52
N SER A 171 0.67 12.08 7.80
CA SER A 171 -0.66 12.61 8.13
C SER A 171 -1.12 12.13 9.52
N LEU A 172 -0.92 10.85 9.84
CA LEU A 172 -1.21 10.29 11.15
C LEU A 172 -0.34 10.91 12.25
N LEU A 173 0.95 11.14 11.97
CA LEU A 173 1.87 11.80 12.88
C LEU A 173 1.40 13.21 13.22
N GLN A 174 1.05 14.00 12.20
CA GLN A 174 0.54 15.37 12.36
C GLN A 174 -0.78 15.40 13.14
N ALA A 175 -1.71 14.48 12.83
CA ALA A 175 -2.99 14.38 13.52
C ALA A 175 -2.85 14.08 15.02
N ARG A 176 -1.76 13.41 15.44
CA ARG A 176 -1.43 13.18 16.85
C ARG A 176 -0.78 14.38 17.55
N GLY A 177 -0.61 15.51 16.87
CA GLY A 177 -0.06 16.74 17.44
C GLY A 177 1.47 16.81 17.43
N PHE A 178 2.17 15.88 16.78
CA PHE A 178 3.61 16.00 16.57
C PHE A 178 3.87 17.06 15.51
N THR A 179 4.12 18.28 15.99
CA THR A 179 4.49 19.45 15.19
C THR A 179 5.86 19.96 15.64
N LYS A 180 6.57 20.70 14.77
CA LYS A 180 7.87 21.31 15.12
C LYS A 180 7.68 22.53 16.00
#